data_AF-M9M5U9-F1
#
_entry.id   AF-M9M5U9-F1
#
_cell.length_a   1.000
_cell.length_b   1.000
_cell.length_c   1.000
_cell.angle_alpha   90.00
_cell.angle_beta   90.00
_cell.angle_gamma   90.00
#
_symmetry.space_group_name_H-M   'P 1'
#
loop_
_entity.id
_entity.type
_entity.pdbx_description
1 polymer ?
#
loop_
_entity_poly.entity_id
_entity_poly.type
_entity_poly.pdbx_seq_one_letter_code
_entity_poly.pdbx_strand_id
1 'polypeptide(L)'
;MNVQVKQMNRLFMLVTAPFIGMMIWMMASTLHVTAELGWSQPSEPAGWVDKNEKLYISLDEAQHTASFTVESIKKTSVVYRQTTQSMNDIVSTASAQAKRPEQIYDQRISAKLGTVQERIDSDKLCAELYRINQPTYQGYAMKVKLKDPSAMRLTLGKDKYGGAETTLQAVKRYSAVAGINAGGFADGKGNRYPLGTTVMNGEYVNSFEPTHKDLAFVGIDVSGKLIGGEFSDKEQLDTLKPQHGATFVPALLKNGRKLAIPQKWQSSRAPRTVIGNYKDDQLLILVTDGYAVNGSSGAKLEELQAKLSNLGVINAYNLDGGGSSSLIFNDRVVNNPSDGELRAVPTHFLFFK
;
A
#
# COMPACT_ATOMS: atom_id res chain seq x y z
N MET A 1 129.67 -30.40 -94.13
CA MET A 1 129.76 -29.34 -93.09
C MET A 1 129.23 -29.92 -91.80
N ASN A 2 130.01 -29.78 -90.72
CA ASN A 2 129.87 -30.49 -89.45
C ASN A 2 128.56 -30.19 -88.70
N VAL A 3 128.07 -31.22 -88.02
CA VAL A 3 126.94 -31.23 -87.09
C VAL A 3 127.28 -30.38 -85.86
N GLN A 4 126.46 -29.37 -85.54
CA GLN A 4 126.49 -28.70 -84.25
C GLN A 4 125.55 -29.41 -83.27
N VAL A 5 126.16 -30.23 -82.41
CA VAL A 5 125.47 -30.80 -81.24
C VAL A 5 125.26 -29.69 -80.22
N LYS A 6 124.00 -29.29 -79.99
CA LYS A 6 123.64 -28.38 -78.89
C LYS A 6 123.87 -29.11 -77.56
N GLN A 7 124.82 -28.59 -76.77
CA GLN A 7 125.08 -29.05 -75.41
C GLN A 7 123.90 -28.68 -74.51
N MET A 8 123.19 -29.68 -74.00
CA MET A 8 122.16 -29.50 -72.97
C MET A 8 122.82 -29.28 -71.61
N ASN A 9 122.49 -28.17 -70.94
CA ASN A 9 123.03 -27.81 -69.63
C ASN A 9 122.45 -28.74 -68.55
N ARG A 10 123.24 -29.73 -68.14
CA ARG A 10 122.82 -30.80 -67.20
C ARG A 10 122.41 -30.26 -65.82
N LEU A 11 122.94 -29.10 -65.41
CA LEU A 11 122.56 -28.42 -64.17
C LEU A 11 121.08 -28.00 -64.20
N PHE A 12 120.62 -27.45 -65.32
CA PHE A 12 119.24 -27.01 -65.49
C PHE A 12 118.27 -28.19 -65.40
N MET A 13 118.59 -29.34 -66.02
CA MET A 13 117.76 -30.54 -65.90
C MET A 13 117.61 -31.05 -64.46
N LEU A 14 118.69 -31.01 -63.68
CA LEU A 14 118.70 -31.49 -62.30
C LEU A 14 117.90 -30.56 -61.36
N VAL A 15 117.96 -29.24 -61.59
CA VAL A 15 117.20 -28.26 -60.82
C VAL A 15 115.70 -28.32 -61.16
N THR A 16 115.32 -28.62 -62.41
CA THR A 16 113.91 -28.66 -62.83
C THR A 16 113.22 -30.01 -62.59
N ALA A 17 113.97 -31.10 -62.39
CA ALA A 17 113.43 -32.44 -62.21
C ALA A 17 112.40 -32.59 -61.06
N PRO A 18 112.61 -32.07 -59.83
CA PRO A 18 111.63 -32.24 -58.76
C PRO A 18 110.32 -31.48 -59.00
N PHE A 19 110.36 -30.35 -59.70
CA PHE A 19 109.17 -29.56 -60.04
C PHE A 19 108.31 -30.25 -61.10
N ILE A 20 108.96 -30.86 -62.10
CA ILE A 20 108.27 -31.66 -63.12
C ILE A 20 107.66 -32.91 -62.47
N GLY A 21 108.37 -33.55 -61.54
CA GLY A 21 107.85 -34.69 -60.78
C GLY A 21 106.60 -34.34 -59.95
N MET A 22 106.62 -33.20 -59.25
CA MET A 22 105.47 -32.73 -58.46
C MET A 22 104.26 -32.38 -59.36
N MET A 23 104.51 -31.78 -60.53
CA MET A 23 103.46 -31.43 -61.48
C MET A 23 102.81 -32.68 -62.09
N ILE A 24 103.59 -33.72 -62.38
CA ILE A 24 103.07 -35.01 -62.84
C ILE A 24 102.26 -35.70 -61.74
N TRP A 25 102.71 -35.64 -60.49
CA TRP A 25 101.99 -36.23 -59.35
C TRP A 25 100.64 -35.54 -59.11
N MET A 26 100.59 -34.21 -59.18
CA MET A 26 99.33 -33.45 -59.05
C MET A 26 98.36 -33.69 -60.22
N MET A 27 98.86 -33.89 -61.44
CA MET A 27 98.00 -34.25 -62.58
C MET A 27 97.49 -35.70 -62.50
N ALA A 28 98.21 -36.60 -61.81
CA ALA A 28 97.81 -37.99 -61.66
C ALA A 28 96.93 -38.25 -60.42
N SER A 29 96.95 -37.38 -59.41
CA SER A 29 96.19 -37.57 -58.18
C SER A 29 94.81 -36.91 -58.24
N THR A 30 93.75 -37.71 -58.29
CA THR A 30 92.35 -37.27 -58.19
C THR A 30 91.77 -37.59 -56.81
N LEU A 31 92.16 -36.83 -55.78
CA LEU A 31 91.60 -36.97 -54.44
C LEU A 31 90.16 -36.43 -54.42
N HIS A 32 89.17 -37.33 -54.44
CA HIS A 32 87.76 -37.01 -54.28
C HIS A 32 87.34 -37.36 -52.85
N VAL A 33 86.93 -36.36 -52.07
CA VAL A 33 86.27 -36.58 -50.78
C VAL A 33 84.76 -36.48 -51.01
N THR A 34 84.10 -37.63 -51.08
CA THR A 34 82.63 -37.71 -51.12
C THR A 34 82.09 -37.89 -49.71
N ALA A 35 81.39 -36.87 -49.20
CA ALA A 35 80.56 -37.00 -48.00
C ALA A 35 79.13 -37.34 -48.42
N GLU A 36 78.66 -38.55 -48.10
CA GLU A 36 77.26 -38.92 -48.25
C GLU A 36 76.44 -38.30 -47.12
N LEU A 37 75.75 -37.19 -47.41
CA LEU A 37 74.68 -36.67 -46.56
C LEU A 37 73.38 -37.36 -46.96
N GLY A 38 72.99 -38.40 -46.22
CA GLY A 38 71.70 -39.07 -46.36
C GLY A 38 70.55 -38.14 -45.98
N TRP A 39 69.93 -37.49 -46.97
CA TRP A 39 68.66 -36.82 -46.79
C TRP A 39 67.53 -37.81 -47.07
N SER A 40 66.83 -38.26 -46.03
CA SER A 40 65.48 -38.81 -46.17
C SER A 40 64.46 -37.69 -45.98
N GLN A 41 63.42 -37.63 -46.83
CA GLN A 41 62.26 -36.80 -46.52
C GLN A 41 61.64 -37.32 -45.22
N PRO A 42 61.33 -36.45 -44.24
CA PRO A 42 60.57 -36.88 -43.07
C PRO A 42 59.22 -37.42 -43.57
N SER A 43 58.87 -38.64 -43.19
CA SER A 43 57.51 -39.13 -43.41
C SER A 43 56.55 -38.31 -42.55
N GLU A 44 55.44 -37.83 -43.14
CA GLU A 44 54.38 -37.19 -42.36
C GLU A 44 53.89 -38.18 -41.28
N PRO A 45 53.81 -37.78 -40.00
CA PRO A 45 53.41 -38.70 -38.95
C PRO A 45 51.96 -39.14 -39.15
N ALA A 46 51.74 -40.44 -39.33
CA ALA A 46 50.41 -41.05 -39.38
C ALA A 46 49.65 -40.73 -38.07
N GLY A 47 48.65 -39.86 -38.16
CA GLY A 47 47.84 -39.39 -37.01
C GLY A 47 47.64 -37.87 -36.94
N TRP A 48 48.37 -37.08 -37.73
CA TRP A 48 48.15 -35.63 -37.83
C TRP A 48 46.84 -35.26 -38.57
N VAL A 49 46.40 -36.09 -39.52
CA VAL A 49 45.19 -35.84 -40.31
C VAL A 49 43.91 -36.04 -39.46
N ASP A 50 43.82 -37.14 -38.70
CA ASP A 50 42.62 -37.51 -37.91
C ASP A 50 42.40 -36.59 -36.68
N LYS A 51 43.49 -36.11 -36.05
CA LYS A 51 43.39 -35.10 -34.98
C LYS A 51 42.92 -33.75 -35.49
N ASN A 52 43.33 -33.35 -36.69
CA ASN A 52 42.89 -32.10 -37.30
C ASN A 52 41.42 -32.19 -37.74
N GLU A 53 40.99 -33.32 -38.27
CA GLU A 53 39.58 -33.54 -38.68
C GLU A 53 38.62 -33.44 -37.49
N LYS A 54 38.96 -34.07 -36.34
CA LYS A 54 38.20 -33.90 -35.09
C LYS A 54 38.20 -32.46 -34.58
N LEU A 55 39.33 -31.75 -34.72
CA LEU A 55 39.44 -30.35 -34.31
C LEU A 55 38.52 -29.46 -35.18
N TYR A 56 38.51 -29.65 -36.49
CA TYR A 56 37.63 -28.94 -37.41
C TYR A 56 36.15 -29.22 -37.11
N ILE A 57 35.77 -30.47 -36.87
CA ILE A 57 34.40 -30.83 -36.47
C ILE A 57 34.01 -30.12 -35.16
N SER A 58 34.89 -30.11 -34.16
CA SER A 58 34.62 -29.42 -32.89
C SER A 58 34.52 -27.90 -33.02
N LEU A 59 35.28 -27.30 -33.96
CA LEU A 59 35.23 -25.87 -34.27
C LEU A 59 33.92 -25.51 -35.00
N ASP A 60 33.50 -26.33 -35.96
CA ASP A 60 32.22 -26.17 -36.65
C ASP A 60 31.04 -26.30 -35.67
N GLU A 61 31.08 -27.30 -34.79
CA GLU A 61 30.07 -27.49 -33.75
C GLU A 61 30.03 -26.32 -32.76
N ALA A 62 31.20 -25.78 -32.39
CA ALA A 62 31.29 -24.57 -31.57
C ALA A 62 30.73 -23.35 -32.30
N GLN A 63 30.99 -23.18 -33.60
CA GLN A 63 30.44 -22.09 -34.42
C GLN A 63 28.92 -22.20 -34.56
N HIS A 64 28.39 -23.40 -34.80
CA HIS A 64 26.95 -23.66 -34.85
C HIS A 64 26.29 -23.38 -33.50
N THR A 65 26.89 -23.85 -32.40
CA THR A 65 26.41 -23.60 -31.04
C THR A 65 26.40 -22.11 -30.70
N ALA A 66 27.48 -21.39 -31.03
CA ALA A 66 27.56 -19.95 -30.84
C ALA A 66 26.47 -19.20 -31.63
N SER A 67 26.26 -19.56 -32.90
CA SER A 67 25.25 -18.97 -33.76
C SER A 67 23.83 -19.20 -33.22
N PHE A 68 23.52 -20.44 -32.84
CA PHE A 68 22.24 -20.81 -32.22
C PHE A 68 22.01 -20.09 -30.88
N THR A 69 23.06 -19.95 -30.07
CA THR A 69 23.00 -19.26 -28.77
C THR A 69 22.70 -17.78 -28.96
N VAL A 70 23.37 -17.11 -29.90
CA VAL A 70 23.11 -15.70 -30.23
C VAL A 70 21.68 -15.50 -30.72
N GLU A 71 21.18 -16.37 -31.61
CA GLU A 71 19.81 -16.29 -32.10
C GLU A 71 18.78 -16.53 -30.98
N SER A 72 19.03 -17.51 -30.11
CA SER A 72 18.19 -17.80 -28.95
C SER A 72 18.17 -16.64 -27.96
N ILE A 73 19.33 -16.04 -27.64
CA ILE A 73 19.41 -14.83 -26.80
C ILE A 73 18.64 -13.68 -27.45
N LYS A 74 18.77 -13.47 -28.77
CA LYS A 74 18.02 -12.43 -29.49
C LYS A 74 16.52 -12.66 -29.39
N LYS A 75 16.03 -13.88 -29.65
CA LYS A 75 14.60 -14.24 -29.52
C LYS A 75 14.12 -14.03 -28.09
N THR A 76 14.84 -14.54 -27.10
CA THR A 76 14.52 -14.36 -25.67
C THR A 76 14.50 -12.89 -25.29
N SER A 77 15.43 -12.07 -25.79
CA SER A 77 15.47 -10.63 -25.49
C SER A 77 14.24 -9.89 -26.03
N VAL A 78 13.74 -10.27 -27.21
CA VAL A 78 12.54 -9.68 -27.81
C VAL A 78 11.31 -10.08 -27.00
N VAL A 79 11.16 -11.37 -26.70
CA VAL A 79 10.06 -11.88 -25.87
C VAL A 79 10.09 -11.25 -24.48
N TYR A 80 11.26 -11.10 -23.88
CA TYR A 80 11.43 -10.46 -22.57
C TYR A 80 10.96 -9.01 -22.61
N ARG A 81 11.41 -8.20 -23.58
CA ARG A 81 10.96 -6.81 -23.73
C ARG A 81 9.45 -6.70 -23.94
N GLN A 82 8.88 -7.55 -24.79
CA GLN A 82 7.43 -7.60 -25.03
C GLN A 82 6.66 -7.96 -23.76
N THR A 83 7.19 -8.91 -22.97
CA THR A 83 6.62 -9.31 -21.69
C THR A 83 6.68 -8.17 -20.68
N THR A 84 7.83 -7.51 -20.54
CA THR A 84 7.98 -6.35 -19.65
C THR A 84 7.04 -5.21 -20.04
N GLN A 85 6.90 -4.93 -21.34
CA GLN A 85 5.97 -3.92 -21.82
C GLN A 85 4.52 -4.28 -21.50
N SER A 86 4.11 -5.53 -21.79
CA SER A 86 2.77 -6.03 -21.45
C SER A 86 2.50 -5.97 -19.94
N MET A 87 3.48 -6.31 -19.11
CA MET A 87 3.35 -6.21 -17.65
C MET A 87 3.17 -4.75 -17.20
N ASN A 88 3.93 -3.81 -17.77
CA ASN A 88 3.77 -2.40 -17.47
C ASN A 88 2.39 -1.87 -17.88
N ASP A 89 1.86 -2.30 -19.02
CA ASP A 89 0.52 -1.94 -19.49
C ASP A 89 -0.57 -2.51 -18.55
N ILE A 90 -0.40 -3.75 -18.09
CA ILE A 90 -1.29 -4.37 -17.09
C ILE A 90 -1.26 -3.59 -15.78
N VAL A 91 -0.07 -3.26 -15.25
CA VAL A 91 0.08 -2.50 -13.99
C VAL A 91 -0.53 -1.10 -14.13
N SER A 92 -0.28 -0.42 -15.25
CA SER A 92 -0.86 0.89 -15.56
C SER A 92 -2.39 0.83 -15.60
N THR A 93 -2.95 -0.14 -16.34
CA THR A 93 -4.39 -0.33 -16.46
C THR A 93 -5.03 -0.69 -15.13
N ALA A 94 -4.42 -1.61 -14.37
CA ALA A 94 -4.89 -2.02 -13.05
C ALA A 94 -4.90 -0.83 -12.09
N SER A 95 -3.83 -0.02 -12.07
CA SER A 95 -3.73 1.18 -11.24
C SER A 95 -4.80 2.22 -11.59
N ALA A 96 -5.07 2.41 -12.88
CA ALA A 96 -6.11 3.33 -13.36
C ALA A 96 -7.53 2.85 -13.01
N GLN A 97 -7.79 1.53 -13.04
CA GLN A 97 -9.11 0.98 -12.72
C GLN A 97 -9.33 0.70 -11.22
N ALA A 98 -8.27 0.65 -10.41
CA ALA A 98 -8.34 0.27 -8.99
C ALA A 98 -9.35 1.11 -8.17
N LYS A 99 -9.48 2.41 -8.47
CA LYS A 99 -10.38 3.32 -7.76
C LYS A 99 -11.83 3.29 -8.24
N ARG A 100 -12.09 2.72 -9.42
CA ARG A 100 -13.41 2.80 -10.07
C ARG A 100 -14.52 2.10 -9.26
N PRO A 101 -14.31 0.89 -8.69
CA PRO A 101 -15.33 0.26 -7.86
C PRO A 101 -15.71 1.09 -6.63
N GLU A 102 -14.73 1.68 -5.96
CA GLU A 102 -14.96 2.55 -4.79
C GLU A 102 -15.77 3.79 -5.18
N GLN A 103 -15.42 4.46 -6.29
CA GLN A 103 -16.16 5.62 -6.78
C GLN A 103 -17.62 5.28 -7.13
N ILE A 104 -17.86 4.14 -7.80
CA ILE A 104 -19.22 3.69 -8.11
C ILE A 104 -20.00 3.40 -6.83
N TYR A 105 -19.36 2.77 -5.85
CA TYR A 105 -19.99 2.48 -4.55
C TYR A 105 -20.34 3.77 -3.80
N ASP A 106 -19.40 4.72 -3.73
CA ASP A 106 -19.61 6.02 -3.10
C ASP A 106 -20.73 6.82 -3.76
N GLN A 107 -20.77 6.88 -5.10
CA GLN A 107 -21.84 7.54 -5.84
C GLN A 107 -23.22 6.94 -5.52
N ARG A 108 -23.30 5.62 -5.38
CA ARG A 108 -24.55 4.94 -5.00
C ARG A 108 -24.98 5.27 -3.57
N ILE A 109 -24.03 5.42 -2.65
CA ILE A 109 -24.31 5.85 -1.27
C ILE A 109 -24.84 7.29 -1.27
N SER A 110 -24.10 8.21 -1.89
CA SER A 110 -24.43 9.64 -1.96
C SER A 110 -25.80 9.86 -2.61
N ALA A 111 -26.10 9.14 -3.70
CA ALA A 111 -27.40 9.21 -4.37
C ALA A 111 -28.59 8.86 -3.45
N LYS A 112 -28.40 7.97 -2.46
CA LYS A 112 -29.45 7.64 -1.48
C LYS A 112 -29.59 8.68 -0.37
N LEU A 113 -28.56 9.48 -0.10
CA LEU A 113 -28.58 10.56 0.88
C LEU A 113 -29.17 11.85 0.29
N GLY A 114 -29.06 12.05 -1.02
CA GLY A 114 -29.61 13.19 -1.74
C GLY A 114 -28.52 14.18 -2.15
N THR A 115 -28.83 15.47 -2.14
CA THR A 115 -27.91 16.53 -2.56
C THR A 115 -26.99 16.94 -1.41
N VAL A 116 -25.69 17.05 -1.70
CA VAL A 116 -24.69 17.60 -0.78
C VAL A 116 -24.99 19.08 -0.55
N GLN A 117 -25.16 19.48 0.71
CA GLN A 117 -25.33 20.89 1.10
C GLN A 117 -23.98 21.60 1.21
N GLU A 118 -23.03 20.97 1.89
CA GLU A 118 -21.68 21.48 2.09
C GLU A 118 -20.69 20.32 2.05
N ARG A 119 -19.47 20.61 1.60
CA ARG A 119 -18.39 19.64 1.51
C ARG A 119 -17.09 20.25 2.01
N ILE A 120 -16.35 19.46 2.77
CA ILE A 120 -14.97 19.75 3.18
C ILE A 120 -14.11 18.63 2.59
N ASP A 121 -13.16 19.01 1.74
CA ASP A 121 -12.22 18.08 1.13
C ASP A 121 -10.81 18.56 1.43
N SER A 122 -10.04 17.70 2.10
CA SER A 122 -8.71 18.01 2.65
C SER A 122 -7.78 16.82 2.52
N ASP A 123 -6.52 16.96 2.91
CA ASP A 123 -5.56 15.86 2.87
C ASP A 123 -5.94 14.74 3.86
N LYS A 124 -6.55 15.08 5.00
CA LYS A 124 -6.89 14.11 6.05
C LYS A 124 -8.29 13.51 5.95
N LEU A 125 -9.27 14.25 5.43
CA LEU A 125 -10.64 13.74 5.29
C LEU A 125 -11.40 14.37 4.13
N CYS A 126 -12.46 13.67 3.71
CA CYS A 126 -13.56 14.25 2.95
C CYS A 126 -14.85 14.09 3.76
N ALA A 127 -15.49 15.20 4.13
CA ALA A 127 -16.77 15.21 4.84
C ALA A 127 -17.83 15.94 4.01
N GLU A 128 -19.01 15.32 3.90
CA GLU A 128 -20.14 15.82 3.13
C GLU A 128 -21.38 15.89 4.02
N LEU A 129 -22.02 17.06 4.02
CA LEU A 129 -23.22 17.33 4.80
C LEU A 129 -24.47 17.20 3.92
N TYR A 130 -25.47 16.49 4.42
CA TYR A 130 -26.75 16.26 3.78
C TYR A 130 -27.90 16.60 4.72
N ARG A 131 -29.01 17.07 4.17
CA ARG A 131 -30.25 17.26 4.93
C ARG A 131 -31.14 16.04 4.82
N ILE A 132 -31.64 15.56 5.95
CA ILE A 132 -32.55 14.42 6.04
C ILE A 132 -33.94 14.93 6.39
N ASN A 133 -34.83 14.90 5.40
CA ASN A 133 -36.24 15.21 5.59
C ASN A 133 -37.04 13.90 5.47
N GLN A 134 -37.49 13.35 6.59
CA GLN A 134 -38.43 12.22 6.62
C GLN A 134 -39.82 12.71 7.05
N PRO A 135 -40.90 11.98 6.70
CA PRO A 135 -42.24 12.36 7.15
C PRO A 135 -42.37 12.45 8.68
N THR A 136 -41.61 11.66 9.43
CA THR A 136 -41.74 11.56 10.90
C THR A 136 -40.63 12.28 11.67
N TYR A 137 -39.51 12.62 11.04
CA TYR A 137 -38.39 13.32 11.69
C TYR A 137 -37.57 14.13 10.69
N GLN A 138 -36.88 15.14 11.19
CA GLN A 138 -35.95 15.97 10.44
C GLN A 138 -34.54 15.81 11.05
N GLY A 139 -33.52 16.10 10.26
CA GLY A 139 -32.15 16.07 10.74
C GLY A 139 -31.14 16.21 9.62
N TYR A 140 -29.93 15.74 9.91
CA TYR A 140 -28.78 15.85 9.03
C TYR A 140 -28.00 14.55 9.01
N ALA A 141 -27.32 14.31 7.89
CA ALA A 141 -26.34 13.26 7.76
C ALA A 141 -24.98 13.87 7.41
N MET A 142 -23.94 13.45 8.10
CA MET A 142 -22.56 13.76 7.74
C MET A 142 -21.88 12.45 7.30
N LYS A 143 -21.57 12.34 6.01
CA LYS A 143 -20.79 11.23 5.47
C LYS A 143 -19.32 11.62 5.52
N VAL A 144 -18.45 10.76 6.06
CA VAL A 144 -17.03 11.06 6.23
C VAL A 144 -16.19 9.91 5.68
N LYS A 145 -15.30 10.20 4.73
CA LYS A 145 -14.18 9.35 4.36
C LYS A 145 -12.93 9.87 5.05
N LEU A 146 -12.40 9.10 5.99
CA LEU A 146 -11.09 9.37 6.57
C LEU A 146 -10.01 8.96 5.54
N LYS A 147 -9.11 9.88 5.22
CA LYS A 147 -7.90 9.63 4.42
C LYS A 147 -6.68 9.39 5.32
N ASP A 148 -6.71 9.99 6.51
CA ASP A 148 -5.76 9.82 7.60
C ASP A 148 -6.52 9.39 8.88
N PRO A 149 -6.10 8.33 9.60
CA PRO A 149 -6.74 7.90 10.85
C PRO A 149 -6.78 8.98 11.94
N SER A 150 -5.81 9.90 11.95
CA SER A 150 -5.75 11.02 12.91
C SER A 150 -6.82 12.08 12.69
N ALA A 151 -7.56 11.99 11.58
CA ALA A 151 -8.59 12.93 11.19
C ALA A 151 -9.85 12.85 12.06
N MET A 152 -10.05 11.77 12.83
CA MET A 152 -11.14 11.66 13.80
C MET A 152 -10.55 11.40 15.19
N ARG A 153 -10.93 12.19 16.20
CA ARG A 153 -10.41 12.05 17.56
C ARG A 153 -11.53 12.20 18.58
N LEU A 154 -11.46 11.42 19.65
CA LEU A 154 -12.27 11.68 20.85
C LEU A 154 -11.54 12.69 21.73
N THR A 155 -12.25 13.69 22.25
CA THR A 155 -11.73 14.66 23.22
C THR A 155 -12.62 14.73 24.46
N LEU A 156 -12.02 15.03 25.60
CA LEU A 156 -12.74 15.30 26.85
C LEU A 156 -13.12 16.77 26.95
N GLY A 157 -14.21 17.06 27.65
CA GLY A 157 -14.62 18.43 27.96
C GLY A 157 -13.54 19.16 28.75
N LYS A 158 -13.01 20.26 28.19
CA LYS A 158 -11.88 21.03 28.74
C LYS A 158 -10.63 20.19 29.03
N ASP A 159 -10.43 19.10 28.29
CA ASP A 159 -9.29 18.16 28.41
C ASP A 159 -9.14 17.53 29.80
N LYS A 160 -10.24 17.46 30.54
CA LYS A 160 -10.24 17.03 31.93
C LYS A 160 -11.28 15.94 32.15
N TYR A 161 -10.89 14.87 32.83
CA TYR A 161 -11.84 13.90 33.35
C TYR A 161 -12.78 14.56 34.38
N GLY A 162 -14.09 14.52 34.11
CA GLY A 162 -15.10 15.27 34.86
C GLY A 162 -15.42 16.65 34.27
N GLY A 163 -14.65 17.12 33.29
CA GLY A 163 -14.90 18.38 32.60
C GLY A 163 -16.01 18.27 31.56
N ALA A 164 -16.66 19.39 31.27
CA ALA A 164 -17.68 19.50 30.24
C ALA A 164 -17.56 20.85 29.51
N GLU A 165 -17.81 20.81 28.20
CA GLU A 165 -17.97 21.98 27.34
C GLU A 165 -18.94 21.63 26.21
N THR A 166 -19.42 22.61 25.44
CA THR A 166 -20.26 22.31 24.28
C THR A 166 -19.42 21.77 23.14
N THR A 167 -20.00 20.93 22.26
CA THR A 167 -19.29 20.44 21.07
C THR A 167 -18.73 21.57 20.21
N LEU A 168 -19.43 22.72 20.12
CA LEU A 168 -18.93 23.90 19.42
C LEU A 168 -17.69 24.52 20.10
N GLN A 169 -17.66 24.58 21.44
CA GLN A 169 -16.48 25.03 22.18
C GLN A 169 -15.29 24.11 21.92
N ALA A 170 -15.51 22.79 21.98
CA ALA A 170 -14.47 21.79 21.68
C ALA A 170 -13.95 21.94 20.23
N VAL A 171 -14.86 22.05 19.25
CA VAL A 171 -14.48 22.27 17.83
C VAL A 171 -13.61 23.51 17.66
N LYS A 172 -14.03 24.65 18.23
CA LYS A 172 -13.26 25.91 18.15
C LYS A 172 -11.91 25.81 18.85
N ARG A 173 -11.87 25.23 20.04
CA ARG A 173 -10.66 25.10 20.86
C ARG A 173 -9.59 24.25 20.17
N TYR A 174 -10.02 23.19 19.47
CA TYR A 174 -9.13 22.29 18.73
C TYR A 174 -8.92 22.67 17.26
N SER A 175 -9.60 23.71 16.76
CA SER A 175 -9.60 24.05 15.33
C SER A 175 -10.04 22.86 14.45
N ALA A 176 -11.01 22.09 14.92
CA ALA A 176 -11.63 21.01 14.16
C ALA A 176 -12.56 21.58 13.08
N VAL A 177 -12.80 20.83 12.01
CA VAL A 177 -13.70 21.25 10.91
C VAL A 177 -15.15 20.81 11.11
N ALA A 178 -15.36 19.76 11.90
CA ALA A 178 -16.67 19.28 12.30
C ALA A 178 -16.58 18.59 13.67
N GLY A 179 -17.72 18.39 14.32
CA GLY A 179 -17.78 17.67 15.58
C GLY A 179 -19.18 17.24 15.97
N ILE A 180 -19.26 16.16 16.74
CA ILE A 180 -20.49 15.65 17.36
C ILE A 180 -20.28 15.33 18.84
N ASN A 181 -21.37 15.24 19.60
CA ASN A 181 -21.32 14.60 20.91
C ASN A 181 -20.98 13.10 20.78
N ALA A 182 -20.45 12.51 21.85
CA ALA A 182 -20.06 11.11 21.87
C ALA A 182 -20.88 10.27 22.87
N GLY A 183 -20.24 9.72 23.91
CA GLY A 183 -20.86 8.77 24.83
C GLY A 183 -21.81 9.41 25.84
N GLY A 184 -22.50 8.56 26.60
CA GLY A 184 -23.33 9.00 27.72
C GLY A 184 -22.50 9.55 28.87
N PHE A 185 -23.17 10.13 29.86
CA PHE A 185 -22.51 10.68 31.03
C PHE A 185 -23.34 10.55 32.30
N ALA A 186 -22.67 10.72 33.45
CA ALA A 186 -23.29 10.89 34.75
C ALA A 186 -22.81 12.18 35.41
N ASP A 187 -23.73 12.92 36.03
CA ASP A 187 -23.39 14.09 36.84
C ASP A 187 -22.94 13.66 38.25
N GLY A 188 -21.91 14.32 38.80
CA GLY A 188 -21.43 14.06 40.15
C GLY A 188 -20.57 15.19 40.70
N LYS A 189 -20.87 15.66 41.91
CA LYS A 189 -20.13 16.76 42.60
C LYS A 189 -19.91 18.00 41.71
N GLY A 190 -20.90 18.36 40.87
CA GLY A 190 -20.83 19.49 39.93
C GLY A 190 -20.02 19.24 38.65
N ASN A 191 -19.54 18.02 38.42
CA ASN A 191 -18.80 17.59 37.24
C ASN A 191 -19.63 16.59 36.41
N ARG A 192 -19.21 16.36 35.15
CA ARG A 192 -19.81 15.36 34.24
C ARG A 192 -18.77 14.32 33.86
N TYR A 193 -19.06 13.06 34.13
CA TYR A 193 -18.15 11.96 33.88
C TYR A 193 -18.67 11.09 32.72
N PRO A 194 -17.81 10.68 31.77
CA PRO A 194 -18.18 9.72 30.74
C PRO A 194 -18.74 8.43 31.36
N LEU A 195 -19.82 7.91 30.78
CA LEU A 195 -20.41 6.63 31.15
C LEU A 195 -19.65 5.49 30.48
N GLY A 196 -19.40 4.40 31.22
CA GLY A 196 -18.81 3.18 30.65
C GLY A 196 -17.37 3.38 30.18
N THR A 197 -16.90 2.43 29.37
CA THR A 197 -15.53 2.45 28.85
C THR A 197 -15.32 3.64 27.89
N THR A 198 -14.31 4.47 28.17
CA THR A 198 -13.86 5.57 27.30
C THR A 198 -12.39 5.40 26.98
N VAL A 199 -12.04 5.44 25.68
CA VAL A 199 -10.67 5.32 25.18
C VAL A 199 -10.29 6.60 24.43
N MET A 200 -9.11 7.14 24.74
CA MET A 200 -8.57 8.33 24.09
C MET A 200 -7.07 8.13 23.85
N ASN A 201 -6.63 8.29 22.60
CA ASN A 201 -5.24 8.09 22.18
C ASN A 201 -4.69 6.69 22.48
N GLY A 202 -5.53 5.65 22.37
CA GLY A 202 -5.15 4.27 22.69
C GLY A 202 -5.15 3.94 24.18
N GLU A 203 -5.44 4.90 25.06
CA GLU A 203 -5.44 4.72 26.50
C GLU A 203 -6.86 4.81 27.08
N TYR A 204 -7.11 4.00 28.10
CA TYR A 204 -8.36 4.01 28.86
C TYR A 204 -8.39 5.24 29.78
N VAL A 205 -9.33 6.16 29.52
CA VAL A 205 -9.51 7.38 30.33
C VAL A 205 -9.99 7.04 31.74
N ASN A 206 -10.82 6.02 31.84
CA ASN A 206 -11.31 5.41 33.07
C ASN A 206 -11.07 3.90 33.01
N SER A 207 -11.13 3.22 34.15
CA SER A 207 -11.03 1.75 34.19
C SER A 207 -12.03 1.10 33.23
N PHE A 208 -11.60 0.02 32.56
CA PHE A 208 -12.49 -0.78 31.72
C PHE A 208 -13.71 -1.21 32.51
N GLU A 209 -14.88 -1.01 31.91
CA GLU A 209 -16.16 -1.43 32.45
C GLU A 209 -16.80 -2.41 31.47
N PRO A 210 -17.06 -3.67 31.90
CA PRO A 210 -17.82 -4.61 31.10
C PRO A 210 -19.15 -4.03 30.65
N THR A 211 -19.50 -4.36 29.42
CA THR A 211 -20.76 -3.94 28.84
C THR A 211 -21.93 -4.53 29.62
N HIS A 212 -22.88 -3.69 30.00
CA HIS A 212 -24.07 -4.07 30.74
C HIS A 212 -25.25 -3.18 30.33
N LYS A 213 -26.50 -3.62 30.60
CA LYS A 213 -27.73 -2.84 30.32
C LYS A 213 -27.79 -2.28 28.89
N ASP A 214 -27.43 -3.11 27.91
CA ASP A 214 -27.45 -2.79 26.47
C ASP A 214 -26.48 -1.66 26.05
N LEU A 215 -25.54 -1.26 26.92
CA LEU A 215 -24.46 -0.36 26.52
C LEU A 215 -23.65 -1.00 25.40
N ALA A 216 -22.99 -0.18 24.59
CA ALA A 216 -22.06 -0.63 23.58
C ALA A 216 -20.92 0.37 23.51
N PHE A 217 -19.69 -0.14 23.47
CA PHE A 217 -18.56 0.68 23.11
C PHE A 217 -18.64 1.01 21.62
N VAL A 218 -18.30 2.24 21.25
CA VAL A 218 -18.21 2.71 19.88
C VAL A 218 -17.04 3.65 19.73
N GLY A 219 -16.26 3.44 18.68
CA GLY A 219 -15.05 4.19 18.46
C GLY A 219 -14.39 3.86 17.13
N ILE A 220 -13.13 4.25 16.99
CA ILE A 220 -12.28 3.89 15.87
C ILE A 220 -11.03 3.16 16.37
N ASP A 221 -10.54 2.24 15.54
CA ASP A 221 -9.24 1.61 15.76
C ASP A 221 -8.07 2.50 15.29
N VAL A 222 -6.84 2.02 15.49
CA VAL A 222 -5.61 2.68 15.03
C VAL A 222 -5.55 2.95 13.52
N SER A 223 -6.36 2.26 12.72
CA SER A 223 -6.46 2.44 11.26
C SER A 223 -7.61 3.37 10.83
N GLY A 224 -8.37 3.92 11.79
CA GLY A 224 -9.50 4.81 11.53
C GLY A 224 -10.80 4.07 11.19
N LYS A 225 -10.86 2.74 11.37
CA LYS A 225 -12.08 1.97 11.09
C LYS A 225 -13.02 1.99 12.29
N LEU A 226 -14.31 2.10 12.03
CA LEU A 226 -15.33 2.05 13.09
C LEU A 226 -15.32 0.67 13.76
N ILE A 227 -15.12 0.67 15.07
CA ILE A 227 -15.21 -0.50 15.93
C ILE A 227 -16.29 -0.28 16.98
N GLY A 228 -16.89 -1.38 17.44
CA GLY A 228 -17.86 -1.30 18.52
C GLY A 228 -18.61 -2.59 18.76
N GLY A 229 -19.29 -2.63 19.88
CA GLY A 229 -20.04 -3.79 20.33
C GLY A 229 -20.04 -3.90 21.85
N GLU A 230 -20.46 -5.08 22.28
CA GLU A 230 -20.52 -5.46 23.68
C GLU A 230 -19.25 -6.26 24.01
N PHE A 231 -18.60 -5.88 25.10
CA PHE A 231 -17.34 -6.47 25.56
C PHE A 231 -17.46 -6.86 27.02
N SER A 232 -17.21 -8.14 27.33
CA SER A 232 -17.28 -8.68 28.70
C SER A 232 -15.98 -8.51 29.46
N ASP A 233 -14.86 -8.49 28.73
CA ASP A 233 -13.50 -8.38 29.26
C ASP A 233 -12.68 -7.40 28.41
N LYS A 234 -11.59 -6.91 29.00
CA LYS A 234 -10.76 -5.86 28.43
C LYS A 234 -10.02 -6.36 27.19
N GLU A 235 -9.58 -7.61 27.23
CA GLU A 235 -8.77 -8.28 26.21
C GLU A 235 -9.53 -8.38 24.86
N GLN A 236 -10.84 -8.61 24.90
CA GLN A 236 -11.69 -8.57 23.71
C GLN A 236 -11.66 -7.20 23.01
N LEU A 237 -11.75 -6.12 23.78
CA LEU A 237 -11.69 -4.76 23.22
C LEU A 237 -10.27 -4.42 22.75
N ASP A 238 -9.23 -4.77 23.51
CA ASP A 238 -7.83 -4.54 23.16
C ASP A 238 -7.44 -5.21 21.83
N THR A 239 -8.02 -6.38 21.51
CA THR A 239 -7.80 -7.08 20.24
C THR A 239 -8.18 -6.23 19.03
N LEU A 240 -9.16 -5.31 19.19
CA LEU A 240 -9.58 -4.37 18.16
C LEU A 240 -8.68 -3.14 18.05
N LYS A 241 -7.67 -3.00 18.92
CA LYS A 241 -6.73 -1.87 18.97
C LYS A 241 -7.46 -0.52 18.97
N PRO A 242 -8.30 -0.24 19.98
CA PRO A 242 -9.10 0.97 20.02
C PRO A 242 -8.19 2.20 20.14
N GLN A 243 -8.39 3.19 19.29
CA GLN A 243 -7.64 4.45 19.32
C GLN A 243 -8.44 5.54 20.03
N HIS A 244 -9.73 5.63 19.73
CA HIS A 244 -10.67 6.59 20.30
C HIS A 244 -12.03 5.94 20.43
N GLY A 245 -12.75 6.14 21.53
CA GLY A 245 -14.12 5.64 21.64
C GLY A 245 -14.79 5.97 22.96
N ALA A 246 -16.11 5.89 22.94
CA ALA A 246 -16.98 6.16 24.08
C ALA A 246 -18.08 5.10 24.15
N THR A 247 -18.85 5.09 25.24
CA THR A 247 -19.88 4.08 25.46
C THR A 247 -21.27 4.71 25.53
N PHE A 248 -22.23 4.11 24.83
CA PHE A 248 -23.65 4.44 24.93
C PHE A 248 -24.56 3.31 24.46
N VAL A 249 -25.87 3.47 24.65
CA VAL A 249 -26.90 2.45 24.37
C VAL A 249 -27.83 2.90 23.24
N PRO A 250 -28.35 1.98 22.38
CA PRO A 250 -27.87 0.63 22.09
C PRO A 250 -27.04 0.57 20.79
N ALA A 251 -26.43 -0.59 20.52
CA ALA A 251 -26.03 -0.93 19.15
C ALA A 251 -27.28 -1.12 18.27
N LEU A 252 -27.24 -0.61 17.03
CA LEU A 252 -28.39 -0.59 16.12
C LEU A 252 -28.23 -1.62 15.00
N LEU A 253 -27.07 -1.67 14.36
CA LEU A 253 -26.76 -2.63 13.30
C LEU A 253 -25.44 -3.33 13.59
N LYS A 254 -25.35 -4.61 13.26
CA LYS A 254 -24.10 -5.37 13.24
C LYS A 254 -24.06 -6.25 12.00
N ASN A 255 -22.97 -6.18 11.24
CA ASN A 255 -22.78 -6.98 10.01
C ASN A 255 -23.96 -6.90 9.02
N GLY A 256 -24.55 -5.70 8.87
CA GLY A 256 -25.68 -5.41 8.00
C GLY A 256 -27.04 -5.90 8.52
N ARG A 257 -27.10 -6.46 9.74
CA ARG A 257 -28.34 -6.96 10.36
C ARG A 257 -28.81 -6.01 11.46
N LYS A 258 -30.14 -5.83 11.54
CA LYS A 258 -30.78 -5.07 12.62
C LYS A 258 -30.70 -5.84 13.94
N LEU A 259 -30.29 -5.15 14.99
CA LEU A 259 -30.30 -5.69 16.35
C LEU A 259 -31.64 -5.39 17.02
N ALA A 260 -32.00 -6.16 18.05
CA ALA A 260 -33.20 -5.89 18.83
C ALA A 260 -33.02 -4.58 19.61
N ILE A 261 -34.01 -3.69 19.53
CA ILE A 261 -34.01 -2.46 20.33
C ILE A 261 -34.54 -2.80 21.74
N PRO A 262 -33.86 -2.40 22.82
CA PRO A 262 -34.32 -2.69 24.17
C PRO A 262 -35.69 -2.07 24.45
N GLN A 263 -36.55 -2.76 25.21
CA GLN A 263 -37.95 -2.39 25.43
C GLN A 263 -38.13 -0.94 25.92
N LYS A 264 -37.19 -0.44 26.73
CA LYS A 264 -37.17 0.95 27.23
C LYS A 264 -37.18 1.99 26.10
N TRP A 265 -36.64 1.66 24.92
CA TRP A 265 -36.41 2.61 23.83
C TRP A 265 -37.35 2.45 22.63
N GLN A 266 -38.06 1.32 22.49
CA GLN A 266 -38.83 0.93 21.28
C GLN A 266 -39.93 1.90 20.84
N SER A 267 -40.43 2.72 21.76
CA SER A 267 -41.51 3.69 21.48
C SER A 267 -41.09 5.14 21.66
N SER A 268 -39.85 5.38 22.10
CA SER A 268 -39.36 6.71 22.45
C SER A 268 -38.91 7.49 21.22
N ARG A 269 -39.55 8.65 20.99
CA ARG A 269 -39.07 9.65 20.02
C ARG A 269 -38.20 10.67 20.74
N ALA A 270 -37.04 10.93 20.19
CA ALA A 270 -36.11 11.93 20.71
C ALA A 270 -35.18 12.44 19.59
N PRO A 271 -34.50 13.57 19.79
CA PRO A 271 -33.25 13.83 19.11
C PRO A 271 -32.26 12.69 19.33
N ARG A 272 -31.58 12.25 18.28
CA ARG A 272 -30.64 11.12 18.31
C ARG A 272 -29.37 11.51 17.58
N THR A 273 -28.26 10.95 18.04
CA THR A 273 -26.99 10.96 17.32
C THR A 273 -26.60 9.50 17.10
N VAL A 274 -26.30 9.12 15.87
CA VAL A 274 -25.93 7.75 15.49
C VAL A 274 -24.69 7.82 14.63
N ILE A 275 -23.74 6.92 14.86
CA ILE A 275 -22.58 6.72 14.00
C ILE A 275 -22.60 5.29 13.45
N GLY A 276 -22.28 5.14 12.17
CA GLY A 276 -22.17 3.85 11.51
C GLY A 276 -21.13 3.86 10.40
N ASN A 277 -20.85 2.69 9.82
CA ASN A 277 -19.90 2.55 8.73
C ASN A 277 -20.46 1.76 7.55
N TYR A 278 -20.01 2.12 6.36
CA TYR A 278 -20.23 1.37 5.12
C TYR A 278 -19.18 0.27 4.93
N LYS A 279 -19.32 -0.53 3.88
CA LYS A 279 -18.42 -1.65 3.58
C LYS A 279 -16.99 -1.20 3.22
N ASP A 280 -16.83 0.03 2.74
CA ASP A 280 -15.57 0.64 2.34
C ASP A 280 -14.95 1.54 3.44
N ASP A 281 -15.34 1.29 4.68
CA ASP A 281 -14.90 1.98 5.90
C ASP A 281 -15.27 3.47 5.97
N GLN A 282 -16.09 3.98 5.06
CA GLN A 282 -16.70 5.31 5.19
C GLN A 282 -17.62 5.38 6.41
N LEU A 283 -17.58 6.49 7.14
CA LEU A 283 -18.45 6.75 8.27
C LEU A 283 -19.71 7.50 7.82
N LEU A 284 -20.82 7.19 8.49
CA LEU A 284 -22.06 7.93 8.42
C LEU A 284 -22.47 8.35 9.82
N ILE A 285 -22.62 9.65 10.02
CA ILE A 285 -23.20 10.22 11.22
C ILE A 285 -24.60 10.70 10.87
N LEU A 286 -25.61 10.30 11.65
CA LEU A 286 -26.96 10.84 11.58
C LEU A 286 -27.27 11.60 12.87
N VAL A 287 -27.71 12.86 12.74
CA VAL A 287 -28.20 13.66 13.87
C VAL A 287 -29.61 14.11 13.57
N THR A 288 -30.58 13.68 14.38
CA THR A 288 -31.98 14.08 14.23
C THR A 288 -32.36 15.14 15.23
N ASP A 289 -33.13 16.11 14.77
CA ASP A 289 -33.79 17.10 15.63
C ASP A 289 -34.98 16.45 16.34
N GLY A 290 -35.51 17.12 17.37
CA GLY A 290 -36.68 16.63 18.09
C GLY A 290 -37.15 17.57 19.19
N TYR A 291 -38.23 17.17 19.86
CA TYR A 291 -38.94 17.95 20.88
C TYR A 291 -39.42 19.34 20.42
N ALA A 292 -39.64 19.50 19.11
CA ALA A 292 -40.17 20.74 18.57
C ALA A 292 -41.64 20.93 18.98
N VAL A 293 -41.98 22.16 19.40
CA VAL A 293 -43.34 22.54 19.84
C VAL A 293 -44.39 22.33 18.74
N ASN A 294 -43.99 22.36 17.46
CA ASN A 294 -44.85 22.10 16.31
C ASN A 294 -45.14 20.61 16.03
N GLY A 295 -44.72 19.71 16.92
CA GLY A 295 -45.04 18.28 16.84
C GLY A 295 -43.93 17.36 16.30
N SER A 296 -42.76 17.88 15.93
CA SER A 296 -41.61 17.03 15.58
C SER A 296 -40.90 16.53 16.85
N SER A 297 -41.34 15.39 17.39
CA SER A 297 -40.76 14.79 18.60
C SER A 297 -39.43 14.06 18.37
N GLY A 298 -38.92 14.05 17.14
CA GLY A 298 -37.70 13.35 16.74
C GLY A 298 -37.92 11.89 16.31
N ALA A 299 -36.81 11.16 16.17
CA ALA A 299 -36.81 9.83 15.57
C ALA A 299 -36.91 8.70 16.61
N LYS A 300 -37.60 7.62 16.22
CA LYS A 300 -37.48 6.32 16.91
C LYS A 300 -36.20 5.62 16.45
N LEU A 301 -35.64 4.77 17.30
CA LEU A 301 -34.46 3.97 16.94
C LEU A 301 -34.76 3.00 15.79
N GLU A 302 -35.98 2.45 15.72
CA GLU A 302 -36.45 1.57 14.65
C GLU A 302 -36.45 2.28 13.28
N GLU A 303 -36.85 3.55 13.26
CA GLU A 303 -36.86 4.38 12.06
C GLU A 303 -35.42 4.64 11.57
N LEU A 304 -34.49 4.88 12.50
CA LEU A 304 -33.07 5.03 12.19
C LEU A 304 -32.45 3.71 11.73
N GLN A 305 -32.75 2.58 12.37
CA GLN A 305 -32.32 1.26 11.91
C GLN A 305 -32.79 0.96 10.49
N ALA A 306 -34.05 1.26 10.17
CA ALA A 306 -34.58 1.09 8.83
C ALA A 306 -33.86 2.00 7.82
N LYS A 307 -33.65 3.27 8.16
CA LYS A 307 -32.91 4.21 7.30
C LYS A 307 -31.48 3.76 7.05
N LEU A 308 -30.72 3.41 8.10
CA LEU A 308 -29.34 2.93 8.02
C LEU A 308 -29.22 1.66 7.17
N SER A 309 -30.13 0.70 7.38
CA SER A 309 -30.19 -0.53 6.59
C SER A 309 -30.46 -0.24 5.11
N ASN A 310 -31.37 0.68 4.78
CA ASN A 310 -31.67 1.07 3.40
C ASN A 310 -30.49 1.82 2.74
N LEU A 311 -29.73 2.58 3.53
CA LEU A 311 -28.50 3.23 3.08
C LEU A 311 -27.38 2.22 2.83
N GLY A 312 -27.45 1.00 3.38
CA GLY A 312 -26.43 -0.03 3.23
C GLY A 312 -25.32 0.05 4.28
N VAL A 313 -25.60 0.66 5.44
CA VAL A 313 -24.70 0.70 6.59
C VAL A 313 -24.54 -0.70 7.17
N ILE A 314 -23.30 -1.07 7.51
CA ILE A 314 -22.93 -2.41 7.99
C ILE A 314 -22.99 -2.47 9.52
N ASN A 315 -22.33 -1.55 10.22
CA ASN A 315 -22.47 -1.43 11.67
C ASN A 315 -22.96 -0.03 12.02
N ALA A 316 -23.76 0.07 13.07
CA ALA A 316 -24.25 1.34 13.56
C ALA A 316 -24.51 1.28 15.06
N TYR A 317 -24.19 2.37 15.74
CA TYR A 317 -24.26 2.50 17.19
C TYR A 317 -24.90 3.83 17.53
N ASN A 318 -25.81 3.81 18.50
CA ASN A 318 -26.40 5.02 19.03
C ASN A 318 -25.41 5.72 19.97
N LEU A 319 -25.34 7.04 19.88
CA LEU A 319 -24.60 7.95 20.76
C LEU A 319 -25.58 8.72 21.65
N ASP A 320 -25.05 9.54 22.55
CA ASP A 320 -25.90 10.29 23.48
C ASP A 320 -26.93 11.17 22.76
N GLY A 321 -28.16 11.15 23.27
CA GLY A 321 -29.35 11.68 22.61
C GLY A 321 -29.90 12.95 23.27
N GLY A 322 -31.12 13.32 22.90
CA GLY A 322 -31.84 14.44 23.52
C GLY A 322 -31.06 15.76 23.40
N GLY A 323 -31.00 16.53 24.49
CA GLY A 323 -30.27 17.80 24.51
C GLY A 323 -28.77 17.71 24.24
N SER A 324 -28.18 16.50 24.32
CA SER A 324 -26.78 16.27 23.98
C SER A 324 -26.53 16.19 22.47
N SER A 325 -27.56 15.87 21.67
CA SER A 325 -27.41 15.69 20.22
C SER A 325 -26.97 16.99 19.55
N SER A 326 -25.77 16.94 18.98
CA SER A 326 -25.12 18.10 18.37
C SER A 326 -24.33 17.71 17.12
N LEU A 327 -24.47 18.51 16.07
CA LEU A 327 -23.69 18.45 14.85
C LEU A 327 -23.13 19.83 14.54
N ILE A 328 -21.81 19.93 14.58
CA ILE A 328 -21.07 21.13 14.22
C ILE A 328 -20.35 20.83 12.91
N PHE A 329 -20.40 21.76 11.97
CA PHE A 329 -19.76 21.67 10.67
C PHE A 329 -19.36 23.07 10.25
N ASN A 330 -18.11 23.30 9.83
CA ASN A 330 -17.59 24.64 9.48
C ASN A 330 -17.87 25.69 10.57
N ASP A 331 -17.47 25.42 11.82
CA ASP A 331 -17.58 26.33 12.97
C ASP A 331 -19.00 26.81 13.34
N ARG A 332 -20.05 26.17 12.79
CA ARG A 332 -21.46 26.46 13.08
C ARG A 332 -22.21 25.23 13.55
N VAL A 333 -23.21 25.44 14.40
CA VAL A 333 -24.20 24.42 14.75
C VAL A 333 -25.11 24.21 13.54
N VAL A 334 -25.29 22.95 13.13
CA VAL A 334 -26.09 22.57 11.95
C VAL A 334 -27.49 22.14 12.35
N ASN A 335 -27.58 21.29 13.38
CA ASN A 335 -28.85 20.79 13.89
C ASN A 335 -29.52 21.82 14.80
N ASN A 336 -30.76 21.55 15.23
CA ASN A 336 -31.49 22.36 16.19
C ASN A 336 -31.40 21.71 17.59
N PRO A 337 -30.55 22.22 18.51
CA PRO A 337 -30.42 21.64 19.85
C PRO A 337 -31.75 21.69 20.60
N SER A 338 -32.17 20.55 21.15
CA SER A 338 -33.52 20.44 21.74
C SER A 338 -33.70 21.20 23.07
N ASP A 339 -32.61 21.54 23.76
CA ASP A 339 -32.65 22.37 24.97
C ASP A 339 -32.70 23.89 24.63
N GLY A 340 -32.78 24.26 23.34
CA GLY A 340 -32.67 25.64 22.85
C GLY A 340 -31.22 26.12 22.69
N GLU A 341 -30.29 25.53 23.43
CA GLU A 341 -28.85 25.75 23.31
C GLU A 341 -28.08 24.42 23.34
N LEU A 342 -26.78 24.47 23.00
CA LEU A 342 -25.93 23.30 23.08
C LEU A 342 -25.66 22.93 24.54
N ARG A 343 -25.97 21.68 24.90
CA ARG A 343 -25.60 21.13 26.20
C ARG A 343 -24.09 20.90 26.28
N ALA A 344 -23.49 21.29 27.41
CA ALA A 344 -22.11 20.91 27.71
C ALA A 344 -22.02 19.40 27.98
N VAL A 345 -21.17 18.66 27.29
CA VAL A 345 -21.02 17.19 27.48
C VAL A 345 -19.56 16.86 27.74
N PRO A 346 -19.24 15.70 28.35
CA PRO A 346 -17.86 15.41 28.71
C PRO A 346 -17.04 14.78 27.58
N THR A 347 -17.67 14.32 26.50
CA THR A 347 -16.98 13.67 25.38
C THR A 347 -17.51 14.13 24.03
N HIS A 348 -16.58 14.31 23.08
CA HIS A 348 -16.87 14.76 21.72
C HIS A 348 -16.06 13.96 20.72
N PHE A 349 -16.64 13.62 19.57
CA PHE A 349 -15.88 13.19 18.40
C PHE A 349 -15.66 14.40 17.50
N LEU A 350 -14.39 14.75 17.27
CA LEU A 350 -13.97 15.88 16.46
C LEU A 350 -13.29 15.40 15.18
N PHE A 351 -13.47 16.15 14.10
CA PHE A 351 -12.97 15.84 12.77
C PHE A 351 -12.00 16.92 12.28
N PHE A 352 -10.86 16.54 11.70
CA PHE A 352 -9.74 17.42 11.37
C PHE A 352 -9.34 17.32 9.89
N LYS A 353 -9.11 18.49 9.27
CA LYS A 353 -8.62 18.59 7.88
C LYS A 353 -7.12 18.37 7.74
#